data_AF-A0A1C5TQV7-F1
#
_entry.id   AF-A0A1C5TQV7-F1
#
_cell.length_a   1.000
_cell.length_b   1.000
_cell.length_c   1.000
_cell.angle_alpha   90.00
_cell.angle_beta   90.00
_cell.angle_gamma   90.00
#
_symmetry.space_group_name_H-M   'P 1'
#
loop_
_entity.id
_entity.type
_entity.pdbx_description
1 polymer ?
#
loop_
_entity_poly.entity_id
_entity_poly.type
_entity_poly.pdbx_seq_one_letter_code
_entity_poly.pdbx_strand_id
1 'polypeptide(L)' 'MTENKIIIPIWKKSNLTVEEAAAYCGIGSRKLREMSDSEFCPFVLWNGSKRLIKRRKLDEYLDNAYSI' A
#
# COMPACT_ATOMS: atom_id res chain seq x y z
N MET A 1 -12.46 12.12 -24.30
CA MET A 1 -13.03 10.92 -23.66
C MET A 1 -12.91 11.11 -22.16
N THR A 2 -13.98 11.55 -21.50
CA THR A 2 -14.00 11.71 -20.04
C THR A 2 -14.07 10.31 -19.44
N GLU A 3 -12.92 9.79 -18.98
CA GLU A 3 -12.89 8.60 -18.16
C GLU A 3 -13.84 8.78 -16.98
N ASN A 4 -14.84 7.91 -16.87
CA ASN A 4 -15.63 7.76 -15.66
C ASN A 4 -14.70 7.28 -14.54
N LYS A 5 -14.03 8.22 -13.87
CA LYS A 5 -13.13 7.95 -12.77
C LYS A 5 -13.97 7.50 -11.59
N ILE A 6 -14.09 6.20 -11.38
CA ILE A 6 -14.77 5.63 -10.22
C ILE A 6 -13.98 6.05 -8.98
N ILE A 7 -14.53 6.99 -8.21
CA ILE A 7 -13.91 7.47 -6.97
C ILE A 7 -14.22 6.46 -5.87
N ILE A 8 -13.24 5.60 -5.58
CA ILE A 8 -13.32 4.65 -4.46
C ILE A 8 -12.56 5.27 -3.28
N PRO A 9 -13.17 5.41 -2.09
CA PRO A 9 -12.47 5.85 -0.90
C PRO A 9 -11.30 4.94 -0.56
N ILE A 10 -10.21 5.50 -0.02
CA ILE A 10 -8.96 4.78 0.26
C ILE A 10 -9.20 3.54 1.14
N TRP A 11 -10.06 3.65 2.16
CA TRP A 11 -10.40 2.53 3.07
C TRP A 11 -11.21 1.40 2.39
N LYS A 12 -11.87 1.67 1.26
CA LYS A 12 -12.60 0.65 0.48
C LYS A 12 -11.74 -0.01 -0.60
N LYS A 13 -10.56 0.54 -0.91
CA LYS A 13 -9.66 -0.05 -1.90
C LYS A 13 -9.04 -1.35 -1.38
N SER A 14 -8.86 -2.30 -2.29
CA SER A 14 -8.18 -3.57 -1.99
C SER A 14 -6.65 -3.38 -2.01
N ASN A 15 -6.16 -2.72 -3.06
CA ASN A 15 -4.76 -2.37 -3.24
C ASN A 15 -4.61 -0.85 -3.29
N LEU A 16 -3.60 -0.34 -2.61
CA LEU A 16 -3.24 1.07 -2.51
C LEU A 16 -1.97 1.32 -3.33
N THR A 17 -1.81 2.53 -3.87
CA THR A 17 -0.46 2.98 -4.25
C THR A 17 0.37 3.26 -3.00
N VAL A 18 1.68 3.45 -3.16
CA VAL A 18 2.57 3.82 -2.04
C VAL A 18 2.11 5.13 -1.40
N GLU A 19 1.66 6.08 -2.21
CA GLU A 19 1.19 7.40 -1.77
C GLU A 19 -0.15 7.30 -1.03
N GLU A 20 -1.06 6.45 -1.51
CA GLU A 20 -2.33 6.18 -0.83
C GLU A 20 -2.12 5.41 0.48
N ALA A 21 -1.20 4.45 0.49
CA ALA A 21 -0.81 3.73 1.70
C ALA A 21 -0.20 4.70 2.73
N ALA A 22 0.68 5.60 2.30
CA ALA A 22 1.27 6.62 3.17
C ALA A 22 0.21 7.52 3.81
N ALA A 23 -0.78 7.97 3.02
CA ALA A 23 -1.90 8.77 3.53
C ALA A 23 -2.83 7.96 4.46
N TYR A 24 -2.95 6.65 4.23
CA TYR A 24 -3.81 5.76 5.01
C TYR A 24 -3.21 5.37 6.36
N CYS A 25 -1.94 4.93 6.40
CA CYS A 25 -1.29 4.44 7.62
C CYS A 25 -0.42 5.48 8.32
N GLY A 26 -0.21 6.65 7.72
CA GLY A 26 0.65 7.70 8.28
C GLY A 26 2.16 7.44 8.16
N ILE A 27 2.58 6.40 7.43
CA ILE A 27 4.00 6.07 7.22
C ILE A 27 4.51 6.81 5.98
N GLY A 28 5.71 7.41 6.08
CA GLY A 28 6.33 8.08 4.95
C GLY A 28 6.50 7.17 3.72
N SER A 29 6.23 7.70 2.53
CA SER A 29 6.29 6.94 1.27
C SER A 29 7.65 6.30 0.99
N ARG A 30 8.74 6.98 1.39
CA ARG A 30 10.10 6.42 1.33
C ARG A 30 10.22 5.15 2.18
N LYS A 31 9.78 5.20 3.42
CA LYS A 31 9.84 4.07 4.35
C LYS A 31 8.96 2.92 3.85
N LEU A 32 7.77 3.19 3.32
CA LEU A 32 6.94 2.17 2.68
C LEU A 32 7.64 1.51 1.49
N ARG A 33 8.37 2.27 0.67
CA ARG A 33 9.17 1.70 -0.44
C ARG A 33 10.23 0.75 0.10
N GLU A 34 10.99 1.18 1.12
CA GLU A 34 12.02 0.38 1.80
C GLU A 34 11.42 -0.91 2.40
N MET A 35 10.28 -0.82 3.11
CA MET A 35 9.61 -1.99 3.70
C MET A 35 9.01 -2.94 2.64
N SER A 36 8.67 -2.42 1.46
CA SER A 36 8.10 -3.17 0.35
C SER A 36 9.13 -3.72 -0.65
N ASP A 37 10.42 -3.46 -0.42
CA ASP A 37 11.46 -3.76 -1.41
C ASP A 37 11.84 -5.25 -1.44
N SER A 38 11.53 -5.99 -0.38
CA SER A 38 11.73 -7.43 -0.33
C SER A 38 10.75 -8.18 -1.24
N GLU A 39 11.25 -9.13 -2.02
CA GLU A 39 10.43 -10.05 -2.83
C GLU A 39 9.48 -10.91 -1.98
N PHE A 40 9.82 -11.13 -0.71
CA PHE A 40 9.01 -11.89 0.24
C PHE A 40 8.08 -11.01 1.09
N CYS A 41 7.97 -9.72 0.76
CA CYS A 41 7.12 -8.81 1.53
C CYS A 41 5.63 -9.20 1.38
N PRO A 42 4.93 -9.54 2.48
CA PRO A 42 3.59 -10.12 2.41
C PRO A 42 2.51 -9.12 1.96
N PHE A 43 2.78 -7.83 2.14
CA PHE A 43 1.85 -6.75 1.83
C PHE A 43 2.14 -6.05 0.50
N VAL A 44 3.24 -6.37 -0.18
CA VAL A 44 3.51 -5.84 -1.53
C VAL A 44 2.92 -6.74 -2.60
N LEU A 45 2.45 -6.11 -3.67
CA LEU A 45 2.10 -6.74 -4.94
C LEU A 45 2.89 -6.03 -6.04
N TRP A 46 3.76 -6.77 -6.70
CA TRP A 46 4.50 -6.30 -7.86
C TRP A 46 3.65 -6.47 -9.13
N ASN A 47 3.36 -5.36 -9.79
CA ASN A 47 2.68 -5.32 -11.09
C ASN A 47 3.62 -4.68 -12.11
N GLY A 48 4.51 -5.51 -12.69
CA GLY A 48 5.64 -5.03 -13.49
C GLY A 48 6.54 -4.13 -12.66
N SER A 49 6.75 -2.88 -13.10
CA SER A 49 7.52 -1.88 -12.37
C SER A 49 6.75 -1.17 -11.25
N LYS A 50 5.42 -1.37 -11.18
CA LYS A 50 4.56 -0.69 -10.21
C LYS A 50 4.40 -1.52 -8.94
N ARG A 51 4.65 -0.88 -7.79
CA ARG A 51 4.34 -1.44 -6.47
C ARG A 51 2.92 -1.08 -6.07
N LEU A 52 2.16 -2.08 -5.67
CA LEU A 52 0.85 -1.93 -5.03
C LEU A 52 0.91 -2.52 -3.63
N ILE A 53 0.21 -1.89 -2.68
CA ILE A 53 0.18 -2.32 -1.30
C ILE A 53 -1.19 -2.94 -1.01
N LYS A 54 -1.21 -4.21 -0.60
CA LYS A 54 -2.42 -4.91 -0.17
C LYS A 54 -2.87 -4.35 1.18
N ARG A 55 -3.95 -3.57 1.21
CA ARG A 55 -4.40 -2.84 2.42
C ARG A 55 -4.51 -3.75 3.64
N ARG A 56 -5.25 -4.85 3.52
CA ARG A 56 -5.47 -5.80 4.63
C ARG A 56 -4.17 -6.45 5.15
N LYS A 57 -3.22 -6.72 4.26
CA LYS A 57 -1.93 -7.31 4.64
C LYS A 57 -1.01 -6.27 5.28
N LEU A 58 -1.10 -5.01 4.85
CA LEU A 58 -0.43 -3.91 5.54
C LEU A 58 -1.02 -3.73 6.95
N ASP A 59 -2.35 -3.74 7.09
CA ASP A 59 -3.03 -3.67 8.41
C ASP A 59 -2.52 -4.80 9.32
N GLU A 60 -2.57 -6.07 8.86
CA GLU A 60 -2.06 -7.23 9.59
C GLU A 60 -0.56 -7.09 9.96
N TYR A 61 0.26 -6.53 9.06
CA TYR A 61 1.68 -6.34 9.32
C TYR A 61 1.90 -5.28 10.42
N LEU A 62 1.18 -4.16 10.36
CA LEU A 62 1.31 -3.07 11.33
C LEU A 62 0.75 -3.45 12.69
N ASP A 63 -0.33 -4.20 12.76
CA ASP A 63 -0.91 -4.69 14.02
C ASP A 63 0.07 -5.57 14.80
N ASN A 64 0.92 -6.33 14.10
CA ASN A 64 1.94 -7.19 14.72
C ASN A 64 3.29 -6.49 14.91
N ALA A 65 3.47 -5.30 14.35
CA ALA A 65 4.72 -4.57 14.41
C ALA A 65 4.77 -3.71 15.68
N TYR A 66 5.76 -3.95 16.54
CA TYR A 66 6.06 -3.04 17.66
C TYR A 66 6.72 -1.74 17.19
N SER A 67 7.55 -1.82 16.14
CA SER A 67 8.30 -0.71 15.54
C SER A 67 8.63 -1.03 14.09
N ILE A 68 8.78 0.02 13.27
CA ILE A 68 9.07 -0.06 11.83
C ILE A 68 10.24 0.80 11.41
#